data_AF-A0A0R0EB49-F1
#
_entry.id   AF-A0A0R0EB49-F1
#
_cell.length_a   1.000
_cell.length_b   1.000
_cell.length_c   1.000
_cell.angle_alpha   90.00
_cell.angle_beta   90.00
_cell.angle_gamma   90.00
#
_symmetry.space_group_name_H-M   'P 1'
#
loop_
_entity.id
_entity.type
_entity.pdbx_description
1 polymer ?
#
loop_
_entity_poly.entity_id
_entity_poly.type
_entity_poly.pdbx_seq_one_letter_code
_entity_poly.pdbx_strand_id
1 'polypeptide(L)'
;MDKGKIQEVIENQVLTVAQAVEDKIDDEIAALERLDADDIEALRERRLQQMKKMAEKRSRWISLGHSEYSEIPSEKDFFSVVKASERVVCHFFRENWPCKVMDKHLNILAKQHIETRFVKLNAEKSPFLAEKLKIIVLPTLALIKNAKVDDYVAI
;
A
#
# COMPACT_ATOMS: atom_id res chain seq x y z
N MET A 1 59.22 -12.45 16.47
CA MET A 1 58.57 -13.78 16.38
C MET A 1 57.04 -13.72 16.34
N ASP A 2 56.40 -12.54 16.38
CA ASP A 2 54.95 -12.45 16.65
C ASP A 2 54.05 -12.25 15.40
N LYS A 3 54.59 -11.63 14.33
CA LYS A 3 53.82 -11.36 13.10
C LYS A 3 53.39 -12.62 12.32
N GLY A 4 54.20 -13.68 12.34
CA GLY A 4 53.88 -14.94 11.68
C GLY A 4 52.73 -15.70 12.34
N LYS A 5 52.69 -15.70 13.68
CA LYS A 5 51.59 -16.30 14.45
C LYS A 5 50.27 -15.56 14.25
N ILE A 6 50.31 -14.22 14.19
CA ILE A 6 49.11 -13.41 13.92
C ILE A 6 48.58 -13.67 12.50
N GLN A 7 49.46 -13.76 11.51
CA GLN A 7 49.09 -14.08 10.14
C GLN A 7 48.45 -15.48 10.03
N GLU A 8 49.04 -16.49 10.67
CA GLU A 8 48.55 -17.87 10.69
C GLU A 8 47.20 -18.00 11.40
N VAL A 9 46.96 -17.22 12.47
CA VAL A 9 45.66 -17.17 13.15
C VAL A 9 44.59 -16.51 12.28
N ILE A 10 44.92 -15.43 11.57
CA ILE A 10 43.99 -14.77 10.64
C ILE A 10 43.65 -15.69 9.46
N GLU A 11 44.64 -16.36 8.88
CA GLU A 11 44.42 -17.33 7.80
C GLU A 11 43.51 -18.48 8.24
N ASN A 12 43.72 -19.05 9.43
CA ASN A 12 42.85 -20.09 9.98
C ASN A 12 41.43 -19.59 10.26
N GLN A 13 41.26 -18.35 10.74
CA GLN A 13 39.94 -17.77 10.96
C GLN A 13 39.21 -17.52 9.64
N VAL A 14 39.89 -16.99 8.63
CA VAL A 14 39.31 -16.77 7.29
C VAL A 14 38.92 -18.10 6.66
N LEU A 15 39.76 -19.14 6.80
CA LEU A 15 39.46 -20.48 6.30
C LEU A 15 38.23 -21.09 6.98
N THR A 16 38.10 -20.92 8.30
CA THR A 16 36.95 -21.41 9.07
C THR A 16 35.66 -20.71 8.66
N VAL A 17 35.71 -19.39 8.41
CA VAL A 17 34.55 -18.62 7.94
C VAL A 17 34.16 -19.04 6.51
N ALA A 18 35.13 -19.25 5.62
CA ALA A 18 34.86 -19.72 4.26
C ALA A 18 34.20 -21.10 4.26
N GLN A 19 34.69 -22.04 5.07
CA GLN A 19 34.09 -23.37 5.24
C GLN A 19 32.67 -23.30 5.79
N ALA A 20 32.41 -22.48 6.81
CA ALA A 20 31.06 -22.31 7.34
C ALA A 20 30.08 -21.69 6.31
N VAL A 21 30.60 -20.89 5.36
CA VAL A 21 29.80 -20.35 4.26
C VAL A 21 29.55 -21.41 3.19
N GLU A 22 30.56 -22.21 2.82
CA GLU A 22 30.40 -23.35 1.91
C GLU A 22 29.40 -24.37 2.45
N ASP A 23 29.54 -24.81 3.70
CA ASP A 23 28.63 -25.78 4.33
C ASP A 23 27.18 -25.30 4.28
N LYS A 24 26.98 -23.99 4.51
CA LYS A 24 25.64 -23.39 4.45
C LYS A 24 25.09 -23.35 3.01
N ILE A 25 25.94 -23.11 2.02
CA ILE A 25 25.55 -23.13 0.61
C ILE A 25 25.20 -24.57 0.19
N ASP A 26 25.98 -25.55 0.61
CA ASP A 26 25.73 -26.98 0.33
C ASP A 26 24.42 -27.46 0.97
N ASP A 27 24.13 -27.03 2.20
CA ASP A 27 22.84 -27.31 2.86
C ASP A 27 21.65 -26.72 2.08
N GLU A 28 21.78 -25.49 1.56
CA GLU A 28 20.75 -24.85 0.73
C GLU A 28 20.57 -25.57 -0.62
N ILE A 29 21.66 -26.00 -1.26
CA ILE A 29 21.62 -26.79 -2.51
C ILE A 29 20.93 -28.13 -2.27
N ALA A 30 21.32 -28.86 -1.21
CA ALA A 30 20.72 -30.14 -0.87
C ALA A 30 19.22 -30.01 -0.52
N ALA A 31 18.81 -28.89 0.07
CA ALA A 31 17.41 -28.59 0.32
C ALA A 31 16.62 -28.34 -0.98
N LEU A 32 17.22 -27.64 -1.96
CA LEU A 32 16.62 -27.39 -3.27
C LEU A 32 16.49 -28.66 -4.11
N GLU A 33 17.46 -29.57 -4.03
CA GLU A 33 17.40 -30.88 -4.72
C GLU A 33 16.37 -31.83 -4.11
N ARG A 34 15.98 -31.62 -2.85
CA ARG A 34 14.89 -32.36 -2.18
C ARG A 34 13.49 -31.84 -2.52
N LEU A 35 13.37 -30.68 -3.19
CA LEU A 35 12.07 -30.22 -3.68
C LEU A 35 11.58 -31.20 -4.75
N ASP A 36 10.51 -31.91 -4.44
CA ASP A 36 9.90 -32.82 -5.40
C ASP A 36 9.00 -32.06 -6.39
N ALA A 37 8.52 -32.78 -7.41
CA ALA A 37 7.61 -32.20 -8.39
C ALA A 37 6.29 -31.72 -7.77
N ASP A 38 5.89 -32.31 -6.64
CA ASP A 38 4.65 -31.99 -5.93
C ASP A 38 4.79 -30.67 -5.15
N ASP A 39 5.94 -30.39 -4.55
CA ASP A 39 6.29 -29.13 -3.90
C ASP A 39 6.30 -27.96 -4.90
N ILE A 40 6.84 -28.20 -6.09
CA ILE A 40 6.86 -27.22 -7.18
C ILE A 40 5.43 -26.92 -7.67
N GLU A 41 4.60 -27.95 -7.84
CA GLU A 41 3.21 -27.78 -8.27
C GLU A 41 2.38 -27.07 -7.18
N ALA A 42 2.59 -27.39 -5.89
CA ALA A 42 1.96 -26.69 -4.77
C ALA A 42 2.36 -25.20 -4.71
N LEU A 43 3.62 -24.87 -4.98
CA LEU A 43 4.09 -23.48 -5.09
C LEU A 43 3.43 -22.75 -6.27
N ARG A 44 3.30 -23.42 -7.41
CA ARG A 44 2.64 -22.89 -8.60
C ARG A 44 1.17 -22.60 -8.32
N GLU A 45 0.46 -23.54 -7.69
CA GLU A 45 -0.95 -23.38 -7.34
C GLU A 45 -1.14 -22.20 -6.38
N ARG A 46 -0.32 -22.09 -5.33
CA ARG A 46 -0.34 -20.95 -4.39
C ARG A 46 -0.17 -19.62 -5.11
N ARG A 47 0.79 -19.50 -6.04
CA ARG A 47 1.00 -18.27 -6.83
C ARG A 47 -0.19 -17.97 -7.73
N LEU A 48 -0.74 -18.97 -8.40
CA LEU A 48 -1.92 -18.81 -9.26
C LEU A 48 -3.13 -18.32 -8.45
N GLN A 49 -3.37 -18.90 -7.27
CA GLN A 49 -4.44 -18.48 -6.37
C GLN A 49 -4.22 -17.04 -5.87
N GLN A 50 -3.00 -16.65 -5.52
CA GLN A 50 -2.66 -15.28 -5.13
C GLN A 50 -2.93 -14.28 -6.28
N MET A 51 -2.50 -14.61 -7.49
CA MET A 51 -2.75 -13.79 -8.68
C MET A 51 -4.25 -13.63 -8.96
N LYS A 52 -5.03 -14.73 -8.88
CA LYS A 52 -6.49 -14.68 -9.05
C LYS A 52 -7.15 -13.77 -8.02
N LYS A 53 -6.82 -13.93 -6.74
CA LYS A 53 -7.34 -13.08 -5.65
C LYS A 53 -7.00 -11.60 -5.85
N MET A 54 -5.78 -11.29 -6.30
CA MET A 54 -5.37 -9.91 -6.58
C MET A 54 -6.10 -9.33 -7.79
N ALA A 55 -6.31 -10.13 -8.84
CA ALA A 55 -7.08 -9.72 -10.02
C ALA A 55 -8.55 -9.43 -9.67
N GLU A 56 -9.18 -10.30 -8.88
CA GLU A 56 -10.56 -10.13 -8.40
C GLU A 56 -10.70 -8.87 -7.54
N LYS A 57 -9.78 -8.65 -6.59
CA LYS A 57 -9.75 -7.42 -5.77
C LYS A 57 -9.62 -6.18 -6.63
N ARG A 58 -8.68 -6.19 -7.59
CA ARG A 58 -8.45 -5.08 -8.51
C ARG A 58 -9.70 -4.80 -9.35
N SER A 59 -10.33 -5.83 -9.90
CA SER A 59 -11.57 -5.71 -10.66
C SER A 59 -12.69 -5.09 -9.83
N ARG A 60 -12.84 -5.52 -8.57
CA ARG A 60 -13.80 -4.94 -7.63
C ARG A 60 -13.50 -3.48 -7.30
N TRP A 61 -12.24 -3.11 -7.12
CA TRP A 61 -11.88 -1.70 -6.89
C TRP A 61 -12.23 -0.83 -8.10
N ILE A 62 -11.94 -1.29 -9.32
CA ILE A 62 -12.30 -0.58 -10.54
C ILE A 62 -13.82 -0.42 -10.66
N SER A 63 -14.60 -1.46 -10.39
CA SER A 63 -16.07 -1.36 -10.47
C SER A 63 -16.67 -0.42 -9.42
N LEU A 64 -15.96 -0.19 -8.32
CA LEU A 64 -16.29 0.81 -7.32
C LEU A 64 -15.75 2.20 -7.65
N GLY A 65 -15.10 2.42 -8.79
CA GLY A 65 -14.55 3.73 -9.19
C GLY A 65 -13.25 4.10 -8.47
N HIS A 66 -12.47 3.12 -8.01
CA HIS A 66 -11.06 3.34 -7.67
C HIS A 66 -10.25 3.56 -8.95
N SER A 67 -9.00 4.00 -8.83
CA SER A 67 -8.11 4.46 -9.92
C SER A 67 -8.43 5.84 -10.51
N GLU A 68 -9.57 6.41 -10.16
CA GLU A 68 -10.03 7.72 -10.59
C GLU A 68 -10.20 8.67 -9.40
N TYR A 69 -10.16 9.96 -9.71
CA TYR A 69 -10.48 11.02 -8.76
C TYR A 69 -11.78 11.69 -9.18
N SER A 70 -12.85 11.47 -8.39
CA SER A 70 -14.21 11.87 -8.75
C SER A 70 -14.86 12.75 -7.68
N GLU A 71 -15.75 13.64 -8.11
CA GLU A 71 -16.56 14.47 -7.20
C GLU A 71 -17.82 13.72 -6.78
N ILE A 72 -18.09 13.74 -5.47
CA ILE A 72 -19.32 13.21 -4.89
C ILE A 72 -20.37 14.33 -4.93
N PRO A 73 -21.56 14.09 -5.52
CA PRO A 73 -22.55 15.13 -5.71
C PRO A 73 -23.35 15.47 -4.43
N SER A 74 -23.43 14.55 -3.47
CA SER A 74 -24.22 14.74 -2.25
C SER A 74 -23.60 14.08 -1.01
N GLU A 75 -23.95 14.60 0.17
CA GLU A 75 -23.52 14.03 1.45
C GLU A 75 -24.02 12.60 1.68
N LYS A 76 -25.16 12.24 1.10
CA LYS A 76 -25.70 10.88 1.20
C LYS A 76 -24.77 9.87 0.51
N ASP A 77 -24.24 10.24 -0.63
CA ASP A 77 -23.37 9.38 -1.44
C ASP A 77 -22.01 9.15 -0.78
N PHE A 78 -21.53 10.12 0.01
CA PHE A 78 -20.31 9.97 0.82
C PHE A 78 -20.36 8.72 1.72
N PHE A 79 -21.49 8.49 2.41
CA PHE A 79 -21.63 7.32 3.28
C PHE A 79 -21.63 6.00 2.48
N SER A 80 -22.20 6.00 1.28
CA SER A 80 -22.19 4.84 0.38
C SER A 80 -20.76 4.53 -0.08
N VAL A 81 -20.00 5.55 -0.48
CA VAL A 81 -18.60 5.43 -0.89
C VAL A 81 -17.74 4.87 0.24
N VAL A 82 -17.87 5.43 1.44
CA VAL A 82 -17.09 5.05 2.63
C VAL A 82 -17.41 3.65 3.12
N LYS A 83 -18.66 3.19 2.99
CA LYS A 83 -19.04 1.80 3.33
C LYS A 83 -18.58 0.78 2.29
N ALA A 84 -18.53 1.18 1.01
CA ALA A 84 -18.21 0.27 -0.08
C ALA A 84 -16.70 -0.01 -0.21
N SER A 85 -15.84 0.88 0.31
CA SER A 85 -14.39 0.83 0.13
C SER A 85 -13.66 0.81 1.47
N GLU A 86 -12.63 -0.05 1.59
CA GLU A 86 -11.84 -0.17 2.83
C GLU A 86 -11.08 1.12 3.14
N ARG A 87 -10.50 1.75 2.12
CA ARG A 87 -9.66 2.94 2.21
C ARG A 87 -10.23 4.02 1.31
N VAL A 88 -10.51 5.18 1.89
CA VAL A 88 -11.03 6.34 1.17
C VAL A 88 -10.25 7.58 1.60
N VAL A 89 -9.84 8.37 0.62
CA VAL A 89 -9.32 9.73 0.85
C VAL A 89 -10.36 10.69 0.29
N CYS A 90 -10.97 11.48 1.17
CA CYS A 90 -11.96 12.48 0.78
C CYS A 90 -11.39 13.88 0.92
N HIS A 91 -11.25 14.59 -0.20
CA HIS A 91 -10.87 15.98 -0.26
C HIS A 91 -12.09 16.88 -0.07
N PHE A 92 -12.16 17.52 1.09
CA PHE A 92 -13.10 18.61 1.32
C PHE A 92 -12.52 19.87 0.69
N PHE A 93 -13.24 20.41 -0.30
CA PHE A 93 -12.75 21.50 -1.13
C PHE A 93 -13.74 22.66 -1.23
N ARG A 94 -13.22 23.80 -1.69
CA ARG A 94 -13.97 24.93 -2.23
C ARG A 94 -13.29 25.44 -3.49
N GLU A 95 -13.93 26.34 -4.23
CA GLU A 95 -13.36 26.91 -5.44
C GLU A 95 -12.24 27.92 -5.09
N ASN A 96 -11.02 27.43 -4.87
CA ASN A 96 -9.83 28.25 -4.64
C ASN A 96 -8.55 27.59 -5.21
N TRP A 97 -7.47 28.37 -5.30
CA TRP A 97 -6.21 27.91 -5.88
C TRP A 97 -5.56 26.74 -5.11
N PRO A 98 -5.48 26.74 -3.76
CA PRO A 98 -4.92 25.60 -3.02
C PRO A 98 -5.65 24.27 -3.26
N CYS A 99 -6.99 24.28 -3.35
CA CYS A 99 -7.77 23.08 -3.67
C CYS A 99 -7.46 22.56 -5.10
N LYS A 100 -7.18 23.44 -6.07
CA LYS A 100 -6.77 23.03 -7.43
C LYS A 100 -5.41 22.35 -7.45
N VAL A 101 -4.48 22.78 -6.59
CA VAL A 101 -3.20 22.09 -6.42
C VAL A 101 -3.44 20.70 -5.85
N MET A 102 -4.27 20.57 -4.82
CA MET A 102 -4.64 19.29 -4.23
C MET A 102 -5.29 18.35 -5.27
N ASP A 103 -6.24 18.84 -6.07
CA ASP A 103 -6.89 18.09 -7.16
C ASP A 103 -5.86 17.47 -8.12
N LYS A 104 -4.81 18.21 -8.50
CA LYS A 104 -3.75 17.73 -9.38
C LYS A 104 -3.02 16.52 -8.77
N HIS A 105 -2.62 16.62 -7.50
CA HIS A 105 -1.87 15.55 -6.84
C HIS A 105 -2.73 14.32 -6.56
N LEU A 106 -3.97 14.50 -6.13
CA LEU A 106 -4.89 13.39 -5.89
C LEU A 106 -5.23 12.63 -7.17
N ASN A 107 -5.35 13.31 -8.32
CA ASN A 107 -5.57 12.64 -9.60
C ASN A 107 -4.38 11.76 -10.03
N ILE A 108 -3.14 12.16 -9.69
CA ILE A 108 -1.95 11.33 -9.92
C ILE A 108 -1.96 10.12 -8.98
N LEU A 109 -2.19 10.35 -7.69
CA LEU A 109 -2.20 9.31 -6.67
C LEU A 109 -3.30 8.28 -6.88
N ALA A 110 -4.49 8.70 -7.32
CA ALA A 110 -5.60 7.80 -7.61
C ALA A 110 -5.19 6.70 -8.60
N LYS A 111 -4.47 7.06 -9.66
CA LYS A 111 -4.01 6.11 -10.68
C LYS A 111 -2.92 5.16 -10.18
N GLN A 112 -2.13 5.60 -9.20
CA GLN A 112 -1.03 4.81 -8.63
C GLN A 112 -1.50 3.87 -7.50
N HIS A 113 -2.52 4.29 -6.75
CA HIS A 113 -3.01 3.61 -5.55
C HIS A 113 -4.45 3.12 -5.72
N ILE A 114 -4.62 2.11 -6.58
CA ILE A 114 -5.93 1.52 -6.89
C ILE A 114 -6.62 0.85 -5.69
N GLU A 115 -5.87 0.54 -4.64
CA GLU A 115 -6.40 0.01 -3.37
C GLU A 115 -7.14 1.07 -2.54
N THR A 116 -6.98 2.35 -2.89
CA THR A 116 -7.56 3.50 -2.18
C THR A 116 -8.49 4.28 -3.10
N ARG A 117 -9.68 4.60 -2.60
CA ARG A 117 -10.64 5.41 -3.35
C ARG A 117 -10.40 6.89 -3.09
N PHE A 118 -10.13 7.66 -4.13
CA PHE A 118 -9.93 9.10 -4.03
C PHE A 118 -11.17 9.83 -4.53
N VAL A 119 -11.71 10.70 -3.68
CA VAL A 119 -12.93 11.45 -3.96
C VAL A 119 -12.81 12.88 -3.45
N LYS A 120 -13.63 13.77 -3.98
CA LYS A 120 -13.78 15.12 -3.46
C LYS A 120 -15.22 15.48 -3.19
N LEU A 121 -15.42 16.36 -2.21
CA LEU A 121 -16.72 16.84 -1.80
C LEU A 121 -16.63 18.35 -1.56
N ASN A 122 -17.53 19.11 -2.18
CA ASN A 122 -17.58 20.55 -1.97
C ASN A 122 -18.12 20.82 -0.55
N ALA A 123 -17.29 21.42 0.30
CA ALA A 123 -17.61 21.65 1.71
C ALA A 123 -18.74 22.67 1.89
N GLU A 124 -18.84 23.68 1.02
CA GLU A 124 -19.90 24.71 1.08
C GLU A 124 -21.27 24.14 0.70
N LYS A 125 -21.30 23.12 -0.16
CA LYS A 125 -22.52 22.38 -0.54
C LYS A 125 -22.85 21.23 0.42
N SER A 126 -21.95 20.93 1.35
CA SER A 126 -22.03 19.77 2.26
C SER A 126 -21.79 20.19 3.73
N PRO A 127 -22.62 21.11 4.26
CA PRO A 127 -22.38 21.70 5.58
C PRO A 127 -22.52 20.69 6.72
N PHE A 128 -23.41 19.70 6.61
CA PHE A 128 -23.60 18.70 7.67
C PHE A 128 -22.38 17.79 7.80
N LEU A 129 -21.80 17.34 6.68
CA LEU A 129 -20.56 16.57 6.72
C LEU A 129 -19.37 17.42 7.16
N ALA A 130 -19.27 18.65 6.69
CA ALA A 130 -18.21 19.57 7.11
C ALA A 130 -18.25 19.80 8.64
N GLU A 131 -19.43 20.02 9.21
CA GLU A 131 -19.62 20.20 10.65
C GLU A 131 -19.35 18.89 11.42
N LYS A 132 -19.97 17.78 10.99
CA LYS A 132 -19.85 16.48 11.65
C LYS A 132 -18.41 15.98 11.70
N LEU A 133 -17.65 16.24 10.65
CA LEU A 133 -16.23 15.86 10.54
C LEU A 133 -15.28 16.97 10.97
N LYS A 134 -15.81 18.08 11.52
CA LYS A 134 -15.04 19.22 12.04
C LYS A 134 -14.04 19.80 11.04
N ILE A 135 -14.47 19.93 9.78
CA ILE A 135 -13.68 20.55 8.71
C ILE A 135 -13.75 22.07 8.88
N ILE A 136 -12.68 22.64 9.46
CA ILE A 136 -12.59 24.08 9.75
C ILE A 136 -11.79 24.83 8.68
N VAL A 137 -10.81 24.16 8.07
CA VAL A 137 -9.90 24.73 7.06
C VAL A 137 -10.01 23.97 5.75
N LEU A 138 -9.73 24.64 4.63
CA LEU A 138 -9.78 24.05 3.30
C LEU A 138 -8.53 24.43 2.50
N PRO A 139 -7.89 23.48 1.80
CA PRO A 139 -8.31 22.08 1.63
C PRO A 139 -8.04 21.21 2.87
N THR A 140 -8.94 20.27 3.15
CA THR A 140 -8.68 19.21 4.14
C THR A 140 -8.93 17.84 3.51
N LEU A 141 -8.01 16.92 3.72
CA LEU A 141 -8.17 15.50 3.38
C LEU A 141 -8.61 14.74 4.63
N ALA A 142 -9.75 14.06 4.56
CA ALA A 142 -10.12 13.06 5.55
C ALA A 142 -9.61 11.69 5.06
N LEU A 143 -8.76 11.05 5.88
CA LEU A 143 -8.28 9.70 5.64
C LEU A 143 -9.20 8.73 6.37
N ILE A 144 -9.86 7.86 5.61
CA ILE A 144 -10.93 7.01 6.13
C ILE A 144 -10.56 5.57 5.88
N LYS A 145 -10.59 4.77 6.95
CA LYS A 145 -10.32 3.34 6.90
C LYS A 145 -11.43 2.59 7.63
N ASN A 146 -11.99 1.56 6.98
CA ASN A 146 -13.08 0.74 7.53
C ASN A 146 -14.26 1.57 8.04
N ALA A 147 -14.69 2.56 7.25
CA ALA A 147 -15.76 3.49 7.56
C ALA A 147 -15.58 4.39 8.79
N LYS A 148 -14.35 4.49 9.31
CA LYS A 148 -13.97 5.42 10.38
C LYS A 148 -12.91 6.38 9.87
N VAL A 149 -12.98 7.63 10.31
CA VAL A 149 -11.90 8.59 10.03
C VAL A 149 -10.71 8.20 10.89
N ASP A 150 -9.59 7.96 10.24
CA ASP A 150 -8.32 7.57 10.86
C ASP A 150 -7.48 8.82 11.16
N ASP A 151 -7.42 9.76 10.21
CA ASP A 151 -6.68 11.01 10.37
C ASP A 151 -7.16 12.11 9.40
N TYR A 152 -6.65 13.32 9.59
CA TYR A 152 -6.83 14.46 8.71
C TYR A 152 -5.50 15.06 8.27
N VAL A 153 -5.41 15.44 7.00
CA VAL A 153 -4.30 16.25 6.48
C VAL A 153 -4.86 17.59 6.04
N ALA A 154 -4.45 18.66 6.71
CA ALA A 154 -4.79 20.04 6.37
C ALA A 154 -3.50 20.82 6.11
N ILE A 155 -3.53 21.73 5.14
CA ILE A 155 -2.42 22.63 4.77
C ILE A 155 -2.86 24.07 5.00
#